data_AF-A0A1F4XJD8-F1
#
_entry.id   AF-A0A1F4XJD8-F1
#
_cell.length_a   1.000
_cell.length_b   1.000
_cell.length_c   1.000
_cell.angle_alpha   90.00
_cell.angle_beta   90.00
_cell.angle_gamma   90.00
#
_symmetry.space_group_name_H-M   'P 1'
#
loop_
_entity.id
_entity.type
_entity.pdbx_description
1 polymer ?
#
loop_
_entity_poly.entity_id
_entity_poly.type
_entity_poly.pdbx_seq_one_letter_code
_entity_poly.pdbx_strand_id
1 'polypeptide(L)'
;MVSESKARKFIKSQQSLHLYKKVQRAFVDVLQNFSESEFNTSTKNLILMVLHEGALGQVMHFPSTTQKFQIMQLTIPKSMPISIMRYVIAHEFGHVMQCRNWRKSDGSKLEDNADSWAKKWGFHLKPSYKTWMATDRLIKSKYRAKE
;
A
#
# COMPACT_ATOMS: atom_id res chain seq x y z
N MET A 1 -15.71 -13.06 -1.86
CA MET A 1 -14.49 -12.54 -1.23
C MET A 1 -13.33 -13.47 -1.54
N VAL A 2 -12.11 -12.94 -1.64
CA VAL A 2 -10.91 -13.74 -1.98
C VAL A 2 -10.53 -14.64 -0.81
N SER A 3 -10.13 -15.88 -1.11
CA SER A 3 -9.64 -16.80 -0.09
C SER A 3 -8.29 -16.37 0.49
N GLU A 4 -8.07 -16.65 1.77
CA GLU A 4 -6.81 -16.38 2.44
C GLU A 4 -5.61 -17.03 1.72
N SER A 5 -5.78 -18.27 1.22
CA SER A 5 -4.75 -18.98 0.45
C SER A 5 -4.35 -18.23 -0.83
N LYS A 6 -5.32 -17.71 -1.58
CA LYS A 6 -5.07 -16.93 -2.81
C LYS A 6 -4.34 -15.61 -2.49
N ALA A 7 -4.79 -14.88 -1.46
CA ALA A 7 -4.12 -13.67 -1.00
C ALA A 7 -2.67 -13.94 -0.54
N ARG A 8 -2.45 -15.00 0.24
CA ARG A 8 -1.11 -15.43 0.67
C ARG A 8 -0.22 -15.81 -0.49
N LYS A 9 -0.75 -16.49 -1.52
CA LYS A 9 0.02 -16.87 -2.71
C LYS A 9 0.55 -15.63 -3.44
N PHE A 10 -0.29 -14.61 -3.64
CA PHE A 10 0.15 -13.34 -4.22
C PHE A 10 1.19 -12.65 -3.33
N ILE A 11 0.96 -12.51 -2.03
CA ILE A 11 1.92 -11.83 -1.16
C ILE A 11 3.26 -12.57 -1.05
N LYS A 12 3.26 -13.90 -1.08
CA LYS A 12 4.50 -14.69 -1.14
C LYS A 12 5.27 -14.50 -2.44
N SER A 13 4.61 -14.16 -3.54
CA SER A 13 5.30 -13.88 -4.81
C SER A 13 5.99 -12.51 -4.81
N GLN A 14 5.69 -11.64 -3.85
CA GLN A 14 6.25 -10.29 -3.75
C GLN A 14 7.55 -10.35 -2.94
N GLN A 15 8.68 -10.49 -3.63
CA GLN A 15 9.99 -10.64 -2.98
C GLN A 15 10.34 -9.47 -2.05
N SER A 16 9.88 -8.26 -2.36
CA SER A 16 10.05 -7.08 -1.49
C SER A 16 9.49 -7.25 -0.07
N LEU A 17 8.54 -8.17 0.11
CA LEU A 17 7.84 -8.37 1.38
C LEU A 17 8.40 -9.49 2.25
N HIS A 18 9.33 -10.32 1.75
CA HIS A 18 9.67 -11.61 2.35
C HIS A 18 10.09 -11.56 3.83
N LEU A 19 10.74 -10.48 4.29
CA LEU A 19 11.18 -10.31 5.68
C LEU A 19 10.13 -9.63 6.60
N TYR A 20 9.01 -9.17 6.05
CA TYR A 20 8.11 -8.26 6.74
C TYR A 20 6.78 -8.94 7.11
N LYS A 21 6.82 -9.88 8.06
CA LYS A 21 5.64 -10.67 8.48
C LYS A 21 4.43 -9.83 8.86
N LYS A 22 4.64 -8.68 9.55
CA LYS A 22 3.55 -7.76 9.93
C LYS A 22 2.89 -7.11 8.71
N VAL A 23 3.70 -6.70 7.73
CA VAL A 23 3.23 -6.11 6.47
C VAL A 23 2.53 -7.15 5.61
N GLN A 24 3.11 -8.36 5.47
CA GLN A 24 2.48 -9.48 4.77
C GLN A 24 1.09 -9.79 5.36
N ARG A 25 0.97 -9.83 6.69
CA ARG A 25 -0.31 -10.03 7.37
C ARG A 25 -1.30 -8.92 7.03
N ALA A 26 -0.89 -7.65 7.10
CA ALA A 26 -1.76 -6.52 6.77
C ALA A 26 -2.28 -6.60 5.33
N PHE A 27 -1.41 -6.93 4.37
CA PHE A 27 -1.81 -7.15 2.98
C PHE A 27 -2.81 -8.29 2.81
N VAL A 28 -2.55 -9.45 3.44
CA VAL A 28 -3.46 -10.60 3.37
C VAL A 28 -4.82 -10.26 3.98
N ASP A 29 -4.85 -9.52 5.09
CA ASP A 29 -6.09 -9.05 5.71
C ASP A 29 -6.87 -8.13 4.76
N VAL A 30 -6.20 -7.21 4.07
CA VAL A 30 -6.85 -6.30 3.11
C VAL A 30 -7.39 -7.05 1.89
N LEU A 31 -6.55 -7.88 1.25
CA LEU A 31 -6.90 -8.59 0.02
C LEU A 31 -8.07 -9.55 0.17
N GLN A 32 -8.29 -10.12 1.36
CA GLN A 32 -9.44 -10.98 1.64
C GLN A 32 -10.79 -10.25 1.53
N ASN A 33 -10.81 -8.93 1.69
CA ASN A 33 -12.04 -8.13 1.57
C ASN A 33 -12.39 -7.81 0.11
N PHE A 34 -11.58 -8.23 -0.85
CA PHE A 34 -11.82 -7.96 -2.26
C PHE A 34 -12.75 -9.03 -2.84
N SER A 35 -13.53 -8.66 -3.85
CA SER A 35 -14.09 -9.62 -4.80
C SER A 35 -12.99 -10.21 -5.68
N GLU A 36 -13.28 -11.33 -6.34
CA GLU A 36 -12.35 -11.97 -7.27
C GLU A 36 -11.95 -11.02 -8.43
N SER A 37 -12.89 -10.21 -8.92
CA SER A 37 -12.65 -9.23 -9.99
C SER A 37 -11.71 -8.11 -9.54
N GLU A 38 -11.96 -7.55 -8.35
CA GLU A 38 -11.12 -6.49 -7.77
C GLU A 38 -9.71 -7.01 -7.49
N PHE A 39 -9.58 -8.23 -6.97
CA PHE A 39 -8.28 -8.87 -6.77
C PHE A 39 -7.52 -9.03 -8.09
N ASN A 40 -8.17 -9.61 -9.11
CA ASN A 40 -7.50 -9.83 -10.38
C ASN A 40 -7.10 -8.50 -11.03
N THR A 41 -7.93 -7.45 -10.92
CA THR A 41 -7.61 -6.12 -11.44
C THR A 41 -6.44 -5.48 -10.69
N SER A 42 -6.50 -5.48 -9.36
CA SER A 42 -5.52 -4.81 -8.50
C SER A 42 -4.17 -5.52 -8.46
N THR A 43 -4.10 -6.82 -8.71
CA THR A 43 -2.86 -7.61 -8.65
C THR A 43 -2.23 -7.87 -10.01
N LYS A 44 -2.93 -7.58 -11.11
CA LYS A 44 -2.43 -7.81 -12.48
C LYS A 44 -1.24 -6.91 -12.78
N ASN A 45 -0.08 -7.54 -13.01
CA ASN A 45 1.19 -6.87 -13.28
C ASN A 45 1.56 -5.82 -12.21
N LEU A 46 1.10 -6.02 -10.97
CA LEU A 46 1.44 -5.14 -9.85
C LEU A 46 2.71 -5.64 -9.15
N ILE A 47 3.65 -4.72 -9.00
CA ILE A 47 4.85 -4.87 -8.19
C ILE A 47 4.64 -4.07 -6.91
N LEU A 48 4.78 -4.74 -5.76
CA LEU A 48 4.82 -4.07 -4.47
C LEU A 48 6.25 -3.73 -4.10
N MET A 49 6.52 -2.46 -3.78
CA MET A 49 7.81 -2.01 -3.28
C MET A 49 7.65 -1.41 -1.89
N VAL A 50 7.94 -2.19 -0.86
CA VAL A 50 7.83 -1.72 0.53
C VAL A 50 9.18 -1.27 1.05
N LEU A 51 9.30 0.03 1.25
CA LEU A 51 10.46 0.70 1.80
C LEU A 51 10.32 0.80 3.32
N HIS A 52 11.35 0.35 4.04
CA HIS A 52 11.43 0.54 5.48
C HIS A 52 12.31 1.74 5.81
N GLU A 53 11.93 2.47 6.86
CA GLU A 53 12.81 3.44 7.49
C GLU A 53 14.10 2.78 7.98
N GLY A 54 15.23 3.39 7.62
CA GLY A 54 16.58 2.94 7.97
C GLY A 54 17.27 2.08 6.90
N ALA A 55 16.60 1.74 5.79
CA ALA A 55 17.28 1.12 4.67
C ALA A 55 18.07 2.17 3.87
N LEU A 56 19.41 2.12 3.95
CA LEU A 56 20.32 3.06 3.26
C LEU A 56 20.32 2.93 1.73
N GLY A 57 19.74 1.85 1.20
CA GLY A 57 19.49 1.64 -0.22
C GLY A 57 18.78 0.31 -0.43
N GLN A 58 17.82 0.27 -1.36
CA GLN A 58 17.21 -0.96 -1.84
C GLN A 58 17.29 -0.95 -3.37
N VAL A 59 18.06 -1.88 -3.94
CA VAL A 59 18.10 -2.12 -5.38
C VAL A 59 17.20 -3.30 -5.66
N MET A 60 16.26 -3.12 -6.58
CA MET A 60 15.39 -4.20 -7.06
C MET A 60 15.56 -4.31 -8.56
N HIS A 61 16.01 -5.47 -9.02
CA HIS A 61 16.09 -5.77 -10.44
C HIS A 61 14.75 -6.34 -10.89
N PHE A 62 14.12 -5.68 -11.86
CA PHE A 62 12.95 -6.21 -12.53
C PHE A 62 13.37 -6.82 -13.87
N PRO A 63 12.89 -8.02 -14.22
CA PRO A 63 13.10 -8.53 -15.56
C PRO A 63 12.47 -7.56 -16.57
N SER A 64 13.09 -7.37 -17.73
CA SER A 64 12.48 -6.54 -18.78
C SER A 64 11.15 -7.16 -19.20
N THR A 65 10.06 -6.41 -19.05
CA THR A 65 8.72 -6.85 -19.44
C THR A 65 8.24 -5.99 -20.61
N THR A 66 7.70 -6.65 -21.65
CA THR A 66 7.02 -5.98 -22.77
C THR A 66 5.62 -5.49 -22.39
N GLN A 67 5.11 -5.90 -21.23
CA GLN A 67 3.78 -5.56 -20.75
C GLN A 67 3.83 -4.33 -19.82
N LYS A 68 2.75 -3.55 -19.82
CA LYS A 68 2.55 -2.50 -18.83
C LYS A 68 2.45 -3.13 -17.43
N PHE A 69 3.21 -2.58 -16.50
CA PHE A 69 3.20 -2.94 -15.09
C PHE A 69 2.88 -1.72 -14.23
N GLN A 70 2.46 -1.98 -13.00
CA GLN A 70 2.16 -0.98 -12.00
C GLN A 70 3.13 -1.16 -10.82
N ILE A 71 3.58 -0.06 -10.23
CA ILE A 71 4.39 -0.08 -9.01
C ILE A 71 3.60 0.61 -7.91
N MET A 72 3.35 -0.12 -6.82
CA MET A 72 2.88 0.48 -5.57
C MET A 72 4.05 0.56 -4.60
N GLN A 73 4.47 1.79 -4.30
CA GLN A 73 5.53 2.04 -3.33
C GLN A 73 4.93 2.41 -1.98
N LEU A 74 5.26 1.66 -0.93
CA LEU A 74 4.81 1.93 0.42
C LEU A 74 6.01 2.22 1.32
N THR A 75 5.97 3.33 2.04
CA THR A 75 6.94 3.58 3.12
C THR A 75 6.27 3.24 4.45
N ILE A 76 6.72 2.17 5.10
CA ILE A 76 6.07 1.66 6.32
C ILE A 76 7.02 1.80 7.52
N PRO A 77 6.70 2.71 8.48
CA PRO A 77 7.39 2.79 9.76
C PRO A 77 7.25 1.49 10.54
N LYS A 78 8.34 1.03 11.18
CA LYS A 78 8.30 -0.18 12.02
C LYS A 78 7.25 -0.09 13.13
N SER A 79 7.07 1.12 13.68
CA SER A 79 6.13 1.45 14.75
C SER A 79 4.67 1.56 14.29
N MET A 80 4.39 1.56 12.98
CA MET A 80 3.03 1.79 12.47
C MET A 80 2.03 0.77 13.02
N PRO A 81 0.95 1.20 13.69
CA PRO A 81 -0.10 0.29 14.16
C PRO A 81 -0.71 -0.52 13.02
N ILE A 82 -1.05 -1.79 13.26
CA ILE A 82 -1.56 -2.69 12.22
C ILE A 82 -2.86 -2.19 11.60
N SER A 83 -3.71 -1.52 12.38
CA SER A 83 -4.97 -0.92 11.91
C SER A 83 -4.73 0.21 10.90
N ILE A 84 -3.73 1.07 11.16
CA ILE A 84 -3.31 2.14 10.26
C ILE A 84 -2.67 1.54 9.01
N MET A 85 -1.81 0.53 9.17
CA MET A 85 -1.16 -0.16 8.06
C MET A 85 -2.17 -0.80 7.09
N ARG A 86 -3.20 -1.47 7.60
CA ARG A 86 -4.29 -2.02 6.78
C ARG A 86 -5.03 -0.92 6.02
N TYR A 87 -5.32 0.21 6.68
CA TYR A 87 -5.93 1.36 6.01
C TYR A 87 -5.04 1.91 4.89
N VAL A 88 -3.75 2.17 5.15
CA VAL A 88 -2.81 2.68 4.14
C VAL A 88 -2.73 1.73 2.95
N ILE A 89 -2.57 0.42 3.18
CA ILE A 89 -2.54 -0.58 2.10
C ILE A 89 -3.86 -0.56 1.30
N ALA A 90 -5.00 -0.50 1.97
CA ALA A 90 -6.30 -0.43 1.30
C ALA A 90 -6.45 0.87 0.48
N HIS A 91 -6.03 2.01 1.01
CA HIS A 91 -6.04 3.28 0.29
C HIS A 91 -5.20 3.20 -0.99
N GLU A 92 -4.00 2.62 -0.91
CA GLU A 92 -3.08 2.52 -2.05
C GLU A 92 -3.59 1.56 -3.13
N PHE A 93 -4.27 0.47 -2.75
CA PHE A 93 -5.04 -0.33 -3.70
C PHE A 93 -6.20 0.46 -4.33
N GLY A 94 -6.78 1.39 -3.60
CA GLY A 94 -7.75 2.35 -4.13
C GLY A 94 -7.19 3.21 -5.26
N HIS A 95 -5.92 3.62 -5.20
CA HIS A 95 -5.25 4.26 -6.34
C HIS A 95 -5.05 3.33 -7.53
N VAL A 96 -4.63 2.08 -7.28
CA VAL A 96 -4.49 1.05 -8.33
C VAL A 96 -5.81 0.86 -9.09
N MET A 97 -6.93 0.79 -8.37
CA MET A 97 -8.27 0.63 -8.98
C MET A 97 -8.70 1.81 -9.84
N GLN A 98 -8.07 2.99 -9.70
CA GLN A 98 -8.36 4.15 -10.55
C GLN A 98 -7.70 4.07 -11.93
N CYS A 99 -6.74 3.15 -12.14
CA CYS A 99 -6.08 2.88 -13.43
C CYS A 99 -5.51 4.14 -14.13
N ARG A 100 -5.08 5.15 -13.36
CA ARG A 100 -4.54 6.41 -13.88
C ARG A 100 -3.63 7.10 -12.88
N ASN A 101 -2.79 8.00 -13.37
CA ASN A 101 -1.97 8.87 -12.53
C ASN A 101 -2.72 10.14 -12.09
N TRP A 102 -2.19 10.77 -11.05
CA TRP A 102 -2.61 12.10 -10.59
C TRP A 102 -2.45 13.16 -11.68
N ARG A 103 -3.37 14.12 -11.70
CA ARG A 103 -3.32 15.33 -12.53
C ARG A 103 -3.60 16.55 -11.65
N LYS A 104 -3.04 17.71 -12.01
CA LYS A 104 -3.26 18.97 -11.26
C LYS A 104 -4.74 19.30 -11.05
N SER A 105 -5.58 18.99 -12.03
CA SER A 105 -7.03 19.20 -11.97
C SER A 105 -7.76 18.31 -10.96
N ASP A 106 -7.10 17.28 -10.42
CA ASP A 106 -7.73 16.34 -9.49
C ASP A 106 -7.96 16.97 -8.11
N GLY A 107 -7.15 17.94 -7.68
CA GLY A 107 -7.20 18.43 -6.30
C GLY A 107 -7.11 17.27 -5.31
N SER A 108 -8.11 17.10 -4.44
CA SER A 108 -8.23 15.97 -3.50
C SER A 108 -8.92 14.73 -4.09
N LYS A 109 -9.52 14.82 -5.28
CA LYS A 109 -10.41 13.78 -5.82
C LYS A 109 -9.74 12.41 -5.94
N LEU A 110 -8.45 12.38 -6.28
CA LEU A 110 -7.71 11.12 -6.40
C LEU A 110 -7.60 10.40 -5.05
N GLU A 111 -7.36 11.16 -3.98
CA GLU A 111 -7.27 10.69 -2.59
C GLU A 111 -8.65 10.29 -2.06
N ASP A 112 -9.67 11.13 -2.30
CA ASP A 112 -11.05 10.88 -1.86
C ASP A 112 -11.63 9.60 -2.50
N ASN A 113 -11.28 9.34 -3.77
CA ASN A 113 -11.64 8.09 -4.45
C ASN A 113 -10.91 6.88 -3.86
N ALA A 114 -9.63 7.02 -3.53
CA ALA A 114 -8.85 5.97 -2.89
C ALA A 114 -9.41 5.62 -1.49
N ASP A 115 -9.78 6.64 -0.71
CA ASP A 115 -10.47 6.48 0.56
C ASP A 115 -11.84 5.81 0.42
N SER A 116 -12.57 6.13 -0.66
CA SER A 116 -13.86 5.50 -0.94
C SER A 116 -13.72 4.00 -1.24
N TRP A 117 -12.67 3.60 -1.95
CA TRP A 117 -12.32 2.18 -2.14
C TRP A 117 -11.92 1.51 -0.83
N ALA A 118 -11.05 2.13 -0.04
CA ALA A 118 -10.65 1.60 1.27
C ALA A 118 -11.87 1.39 2.18
N LYS A 119 -12.78 2.38 2.21
CA LYS A 119 -14.06 2.31 2.93
C LYS A 119 -14.94 1.17 2.44
N LYS A 120 -15.05 0.95 1.12
CA LYS A 120 -15.79 -0.17 0.53
C LYS A 120 -15.28 -1.52 1.05
N TRP A 121 -13.97 -1.66 1.25
CA TRP A 121 -13.34 -2.86 1.78
C TRP A 121 -13.32 -2.93 3.32
N GLY A 122 -14.01 -2.01 4.01
CA GLY A 122 -14.12 -1.99 5.48
C GLY A 122 -12.97 -1.28 6.21
N PHE A 123 -12.06 -0.62 5.49
CA PHE A 123 -10.90 0.08 6.04
C PHE A 123 -11.13 1.59 6.03
N HIS A 124 -11.82 2.08 7.06
CA HIS A 124 -12.17 3.49 7.17
C HIS A 124 -10.99 4.34 7.65
N LEU A 125 -10.79 5.49 7.01
CA LEU A 125 -9.92 6.53 7.55
C LEU A 125 -10.54 7.11 8.83
N LYS A 126 -9.80 7.01 9.95
CA LYS A 126 -10.21 7.57 11.23
C LYS A 126 -9.44 8.85 11.54
N PRO A 127 -10.01 9.80 12.30
CA PRO A 127 -9.28 11.00 12.75
C PRO A 127 -7.95 10.65 13.46
N SER A 128 -7.95 9.60 14.30
CA SER A 128 -6.73 9.13 14.98
C SER A 128 -5.65 8.63 14.02
N TYR A 129 -6.03 8.10 12.85
CA TYR A 129 -5.06 7.67 11.84
C TYR A 129 -4.40 8.90 11.19
N LYS A 130 -5.19 9.94 10.87
CA LYS A 130 -4.67 11.21 10.35
C LYS A 130 -3.68 11.83 11.33
N THR A 131 -4.04 11.92 12.61
CA THR A 131 -3.16 12.46 13.65
C THR A 131 -1.86 11.67 13.74
N TRP A 132 -1.93 10.34 13.73
CA TRP A 132 -0.74 9.50 13.80
C TRP A 132 0.17 9.71 12.58
N MET A 133 -0.38 9.66 11.36
CA MET A 133 0.39 9.84 10.12
C MET A 133 1.02 11.24 10.04
N ALA A 134 0.30 12.28 10.47
CA ALA A 134 0.84 13.63 10.54
C ALA A 134 1.97 13.75 11.55
N THR A 135 1.81 13.15 12.74
CA THR A 135 2.83 13.15 13.80
C THR A 135 4.09 12.41 13.35
N ASP A 136 3.94 11.23 12.76
CA ASP A 136 5.02 10.43 12.22
C ASP A 136 5.81 11.21 11.13
N ARG A 137 5.10 11.90 10.23
CA ARG A 137 5.72 12.77 9.20
C ARG A 137 6.47 13.96 9.81
N LEU A 138 5.90 14.61 10.84
CA LEU A 138 6.50 15.73 11.56
C LEU A 138 7.76 15.34 12.34
N ILE A 139 7.74 14.18 13.02
CA ILE A 139 8.91 13.63 13.70
C ILE A 139 10.03 13.45 12.67
N LYS A 140 9.73 12.78 11.54
CA LYS A 140 10.73 12.54 10.49
C LYS A 140 11.28 13.80 9.87
N SER A 141 10.46 14.82 9.60
CA SER A 141 10.96 16.08 9.02
C SER A 141 11.91 16.80 9.97
N LYS A 142 11.65 16.76 11.29
CA LYS A 142 12.53 17.34 12.30
C LYS A 142 13.89 16.64 12.43
N TYR A 143 13.93 15.32 12.24
CA TYR A 143 15.17 14.54 12.39
C TYR A 143 15.93 14.33 11.07
N ARG A 144 15.29 14.43 9.90
CA ARG A 144 15.98 14.40 8.59
C ARG A 144 16.80 15.64 8.28
N ALA A 145 16.51 16.78 8.91
CA ALA A 145 17.25 18.03 8.70
C ALA A 145 18.52 18.15 9.57
N LYS A 146 18.88 17.09 10.30
CA LYS A 146 20.02 17.07 11.24
C LYS A 146 21.15 16.10 10.84
N GLU A 147 21.06 15.50 9.66
CA GLU A 147 22.14 14.73 9.02
C GLU A 147 22.72 15.54 7.87
#